data_AF-A0A924WRN3-F1
#
_entry.id   AF-A0A924WRN3-F1
#
_cell.length_a   1.000
_cell.length_b   1.000
_cell.length_c   1.000
_cell.angle_alpha   90.00
_cell.angle_beta   90.00
_cell.angle_gamma   90.00
#
_symmetry.space_group_name_H-M   'P 1'
#
loop_
_entity.id
_entity.type
_entity.pdbx_description
1 polymer ?
#
loop_
_entity_poly.entity_id
_entity_poly.type
_entity_poly.pdbx_seq_one_letter_code
_entity_poly.pdbx_strand_id
1 'polypeptide(L)'
;MKFAKNTFLLAGIYGLIVLLPHYFMEGKIGRDTPPAITHPEYFYGFVGLGVAWQVMFLLIATNPARYRPAMLVGIIEKVSFGAAAIVLYLQGRLALQMLGAGMIDLLLGGLFAIAFLKTRSKLAADERG
;
A
#
# COMPACT_ATOMS: atom_id res chain seq x y z
N MET A 1 12.64 14.02 -9.57
CA MET A 1 11.70 13.77 -8.45
C MET A 1 10.23 13.71 -8.84
N LYS A 2 9.79 14.24 -10.00
CA LYS A 2 8.37 14.20 -10.43
C LYS A 2 7.76 12.80 -10.41
N PHE A 3 8.50 11.78 -10.88
CA PHE A 3 8.04 10.38 -10.85
C PHE A 3 7.71 9.93 -9.43
N ALA A 4 8.68 9.95 -8.51
CA ALA A 4 8.46 9.54 -7.11
C ALA A 4 7.33 10.33 -6.45
N LYS A 5 7.30 11.66 -6.63
CA LYS A 5 6.22 12.50 -6.14
C LYS A 5 4.85 12.02 -6.62
N ASN A 6 4.67 11.84 -7.92
CA ASN A 6 3.38 11.45 -8.49
C ASN A 6 2.99 10.01 -8.09
N THR A 7 3.95 9.08 -8.07
CA THR A 7 3.72 7.69 -7.65
C THR A 7 3.15 7.63 -6.24
N PHE A 8 3.80 8.28 -5.28
CA PHE A 8 3.37 8.26 -3.88
C PHE A 8 2.10 9.09 -3.64
N LEU A 9 1.91 10.19 -4.38
CA LEU A 9 0.68 10.98 -4.31
C LEU A 9 -0.54 10.17 -4.78
N LEU A 10 -0.44 9.55 -5.96
CA LEU A 10 -1.53 8.75 -6.51
C LEU A 10 -1.79 7.52 -5.66
N ALA A 11 -0.75 6.83 -5.18
CA ALA A 11 -0.89 5.68 -4.29
C ALA A 11 -1.63 6.06 -2.99
N GLY A 12 -1.22 7.15 -2.32
CA GLY A 12 -1.87 7.62 -1.10
C GLY A 12 -3.32 8.02 -1.30
N ILE A 13 -3.63 8.77 -2.36
CA ILE A 13 -5.03 9.18 -2.67
C ILE A 13 -5.89 7.95 -2.99
N TYR A 14 -5.40 7.08 -3.88
CA TYR A 14 -6.11 5.85 -4.24
C TYR A 14 -6.38 4.98 -3.01
N GLY A 15 -5.37 4.77 -2.17
CA GLY A 15 -5.51 3.99 -0.96
C GLY A 15 -6.52 4.58 0.02
N LEU A 16 -6.58 5.90 0.19
CA LEU A 16 -7.59 6.54 1.05
C LEU A 16 -9.01 6.35 0.51
N ILE A 17 -9.19 6.49 -0.80
CA ILE A 17 -10.49 6.26 -1.45
C ILE A 17 -10.97 4.83 -1.24
N VAL A 18 -10.06 3.85 -1.28
CA VAL A 18 -10.38 2.43 -1.08
C VAL A 18 -10.61 2.09 0.40
N LEU A 19 -9.75 2.59 1.30
CA LEU A 19 -9.74 2.16 2.71
C LEU A 19 -10.73 2.91 3.59
N LEU A 20 -10.96 4.22 3.37
CA LEU A 20 -11.86 4.98 4.24
C LEU A 20 -13.31 4.43 4.25
N PRO A 21 -13.90 4.02 3.11
CA PRO A 21 -15.21 3.40 3.11
C PRO A 21 -15.30 2.12 3.93
N HIS A 22 -14.19 1.36 4.06
CA HIS A 22 -14.20 0.09 4.79
C HIS A 22 -14.60 0.25 6.26
N TYR A 23 -14.35 1.41 6.89
CA TYR A 23 -14.81 1.68 8.26
C TYR A 23 -16.33 1.53 8.44
N PHE A 24 -17.12 1.66 7.37
CA PHE A 24 -18.57 1.58 7.41
C PHE A 24 -19.11 0.29 6.77
N MET A 25 -18.23 -0.62 6.34
CA MET A 25 -18.60 -1.79 5.55
C MET A 25 -18.58 -3.11 6.33
N GLU A 26 -18.19 -3.14 7.60
CA GLU A 26 -18.11 -4.37 8.41
C GLU A 26 -19.38 -5.23 8.28
N GLY A 27 -20.55 -4.64 8.58
CA GLY A 27 -21.82 -5.35 8.49
C GLY A 27 -22.22 -5.77 7.07
N LYS A 28 -21.79 -5.02 6.04
CA LYS A 28 -22.01 -5.37 4.63
C LYS A 28 -21.14 -6.57 4.25
N ILE A 29 -19.86 -6.53 4.59
CA ILE A 29 -18.90 -7.61 4.35
C ILE A 29 -19.36 -8.89 5.04
N GLY A 30 -19.81 -8.82 6.30
CA GLY A 30 -20.31 -9.99 7.01
C GLY A 30 -21.55 -10.66 6.38
N ARG A 31 -22.34 -9.92 5.60
CA ARG A 31 -23.49 -10.46 4.83
C ARG A 31 -23.08 -10.95 3.45
N ASP A 32 -22.26 -10.19 2.74
CA ASP A 32 -21.88 -10.46 1.34
C ASP A 32 -20.83 -11.58 1.25
N THR A 33 -19.98 -11.73 2.28
CA THR A 33 -18.91 -12.74 2.35
C THR A 33 -18.97 -13.47 3.69
N PRO A 34 -19.96 -14.36 3.91
CA PRO A 34 -20.07 -15.10 5.16
C PRO A 34 -18.86 -16.02 5.40
N PRO A 35 -18.50 -16.30 6.67
CA PRO A 35 -19.21 -15.89 7.89
C PRO A 35 -18.98 -14.41 8.26
N ALA A 36 -19.83 -13.89 9.16
CA ALA A 36 -19.65 -12.55 9.71
C ALA A 36 -18.28 -12.39 10.38
N ILE A 37 -17.76 -11.16 10.39
CA ILE A 37 -16.48 -10.85 11.06
C ILE A 37 -16.64 -11.11 12.56
N THR A 38 -15.88 -12.08 13.08
CA THR A 38 -15.90 -12.44 14.51
C THR A 38 -14.82 -11.73 15.33
N HIS A 39 -13.82 -11.14 14.66
CA HIS A 39 -12.70 -10.39 15.25
C HIS A 39 -12.61 -8.99 14.65
N PRO A 40 -13.53 -8.06 15.04
CA PRO A 40 -13.56 -6.71 14.48
C PRO A 40 -12.27 -5.93 14.76
N GLU A 41 -11.54 -6.24 15.84
CA GLU A 41 -10.25 -5.63 16.17
C GLU A 41 -9.19 -5.84 15.08
N TYR A 42 -9.19 -6.99 14.40
CA TYR A 42 -8.30 -7.24 13.27
C TYR A 42 -8.74 -6.48 12.03
N PHE A 43 -10.05 -6.36 11.81
CA PHE A 43 -10.61 -5.60 10.70
C PHE A 43 -10.29 -4.10 10.84
N TYR A 44 -10.68 -3.47 11.94
CA TYR A 44 -10.42 -2.05 12.17
C TYR A 44 -8.93 -1.74 12.37
N GLY A 45 -8.18 -2.67 12.97
CA GLY A 45 -6.72 -2.57 13.08
C GLY A 45 -6.04 -2.54 11.71
N PHE A 46 -6.45 -3.43 10.79
CA PHE A 46 -5.95 -3.44 9.42
C PHE A 46 -6.31 -2.16 8.65
N VAL A 47 -7.58 -1.73 8.71
CA VAL A 47 -8.04 -0.52 8.03
C VAL A 47 -7.28 0.71 8.55
N GLY A 48 -7.15 0.85 9.88
CA GLY A 48 -6.43 1.97 10.49
C GLY A 48 -4.96 2.00 10.15
N LEU A 49 -4.28 0.84 10.18
CA LEU A 49 -2.89 0.73 9.76
C LEU A 49 -2.73 1.11 8.28
N GLY A 50 -3.62 0.62 7.42
CA GLY A 50 -3.63 0.94 5.99
C GLY A 50 -3.78 2.44 5.75
N VAL A 51 -4.69 3.12 6.45
CA VAL A 51 -4.91 4.58 6.36
C VAL A 51 -3.66 5.34 6.82
N ALA A 52 -3.03 4.93 7.93
CA ALA A 52 -1.80 5.55 8.42
C ALA A 52 -0.68 5.49 7.36
N TRP A 53 -0.55 4.37 6.65
CA TRP A 53 0.40 4.23 5.54
C TRP A 53 0.07 5.13 4.35
N GLN A 54 -1.22 5.34 4.03
CA GLN A 54 -1.57 6.29 2.97
C GLN A 54 -1.14 7.71 3.33
N VAL A 55 -1.30 8.12 4.58
CA VAL A 55 -0.78 9.41 5.06
C VAL A 55 0.74 9.48 4.92
N MET A 56 1.47 8.42 5.26
CA MET A 56 2.92 8.36 5.04
C MET A 56 3.28 8.51 3.56
N PHE A 57 2.52 7.90 2.64
CA PHE A 57 2.75 8.05 1.20
C PHE A 57 2.53 9.50 0.73
N LEU A 58 1.50 10.17 1.23
CA LEU A 58 1.29 11.60 0.97
C LEU A 58 2.45 12.45 1.51
N LEU A 59 2.98 12.14 2.69
CA LEU A 59 4.17 12.80 3.24
C LEU A 59 5.41 12.58 2.35
N ILE A 60 5.66 11.35 1.91
CA ILE A 60 6.74 11.04 0.96
C ILE A 60 6.59 11.87 -0.32
N ALA A 61 5.37 12.05 -0.83
CA ALA A 61 5.11 12.83 -2.03
C ALA A 61 5.50 14.31 -1.89
N THR A 62 5.46 14.89 -0.68
CA THR A 62 5.86 16.29 -0.44
C THR A 62 7.35 16.50 -0.68
N ASN A 63 8.19 15.57 -0.24
CA ASN A 63 9.64 15.63 -0.40
C ASN A 63 10.23 14.22 -0.53
N PRO A 64 10.21 13.61 -1.73
CA PRO A 64 10.61 12.22 -1.86
C PRO A 64 12.12 12.00 -1.63
N ALA A 65 12.95 13.05 -1.74
CA ALA A 65 14.38 12.94 -1.43
C ALA A 65 14.61 12.75 0.06
N ARG A 66 13.98 13.60 0.87
CA ARG A 66 14.06 13.54 2.34
C ARG A 66 13.53 12.22 2.90
N TYR A 67 12.43 11.73 2.35
CA TYR A 67 11.77 10.51 2.83
C TYR A 67 12.18 9.25 2.08
N ARG A 68 13.31 9.26 1.37
CA ARG A 68 13.78 8.09 0.61
C ARG A 68 13.87 6.80 1.46
N PRO A 69 14.38 6.79 2.71
CA PRO A 69 14.37 5.58 3.53
C PRO A 69 12.96 5.03 3.80
N ALA A 70 11.96 5.90 3.97
CA ALA A 70 10.58 5.49 4.20
C ALA A 70 9.96 4.76 2.99
N MET A 71 10.49 4.98 1.77
CA MET A 71 10.08 4.22 0.59
C MET A 71 10.37 2.72 0.73
N LEU A 72 11.47 2.33 1.39
CA LEU A 72 11.78 0.93 1.65
C LEU A 72 10.73 0.30 2.56
N VAL A 73 10.29 1.02 3.58
CA VAL A 73 9.26 0.55 4.48
C VAL A 73 7.91 0.43 3.75
N GLY A 74 7.61 1.36 2.83
CA GLY A 74 6.46 1.24 1.93
C GLY A 74 6.53 0.02 1.00
N ILE A 75 7.72 -0.35 0.50
CA ILE A 75 7.89 -1.60 -0.28
C ILE A 75 7.59 -2.82 0.59
N ILE A 76 8.09 -2.84 1.84
CA ILE A 76 7.81 -3.92 2.78
C ILE A 76 6.31 -4.03 3.05
N GLU A 77 5.63 -2.91 3.30
CA GLU A 77 4.16 -2.90 3.50
C GLU A 77 3.43 -3.54 2.31
N LYS A 78 3.77 -3.14 1.08
CA LYS A 78 3.15 -3.68 -0.14
C LYS A 78 3.43 -5.16 -0.38
N VAL A 79 4.69 -5.58 -0.23
CA VAL A 79 5.08 -6.97 -0.45
C VAL A 79 4.49 -7.90 0.62
N SER A 80 4.36 -7.43 1.86
CA SER A 80 3.88 -8.24 2.99
C SER A 80 2.49 -8.82 2.72
N PHE A 81 1.54 -8.01 2.26
CA PHE A 81 0.22 -8.51 1.89
C PHE A 81 0.22 -9.15 0.49
N GLY A 82 0.87 -8.54 -0.51
CA GLY A 82 0.88 -9.05 -1.88
C GLY A 82 1.41 -10.47 -2.01
N ALA A 83 2.51 -10.80 -1.32
CA ALA A 83 3.07 -12.15 -1.31
C ALA A 83 2.15 -13.14 -0.56
N ALA A 84 1.61 -12.74 0.60
CA ALA A 84 0.66 -13.55 1.35
C ALA A 84 -0.60 -13.85 0.52
N ALA A 85 -1.09 -12.87 -0.26
CA ALA A 85 -2.26 -13.02 -1.09
C ALA A 85 -2.07 -14.09 -2.17
N ILE A 86 -0.91 -14.12 -2.82
CA ILE A 86 -0.56 -15.19 -3.79
C ILE A 86 -0.57 -16.56 -3.10
N VAL A 87 0.13 -16.69 -1.97
CA VAL A 87 0.23 -17.97 -1.26
C VAL A 87 -1.15 -18.46 -0.82
N LEU A 88 -1.97 -17.60 -0.22
CA LEU A 88 -3.31 -17.96 0.25
C LEU A 88 -4.26 -18.30 -0.91
N TYR A 89 -4.14 -17.61 -2.05
CA TYR A 89 -4.93 -17.93 -3.24
C TYR A 89 -4.57 -19.30 -3.81
N LEU A 90 -3.28 -19.61 -3.92
CA LEU A 90 -2.80 -20.92 -4.38
C LEU A 90 -3.21 -22.06 -3.42
N GLN A 91 -3.43 -21.75 -2.14
CA GLN A 91 -3.98 -22.69 -1.15
C GLN A 91 -5.51 -22.82 -1.21
N GLY A 92 -6.20 -22.09 -2.09
CA GLY A 92 -7.67 -22.06 -2.15
C GLY A 92 -8.34 -21.32 -0.98
N ARG A 93 -7.58 -20.51 -0.24
CA ARG A 93 -8.01 -19.82 0.99
C ARG A 93 -8.32 -18.33 0.80
N LEU A 94 -8.17 -17.83 -0.42
CA LEU A 94 -8.38 -16.42 -0.75
C LEU A 94 -9.25 -16.29 -1.99
N ALA A 95 -10.19 -15.36 -1.97
CA ALA A 95 -11.00 -15.03 -3.14
C ALA A 95 -10.17 -14.33 -4.22
N LEU A 96 -10.57 -14.49 -5.49
CA LEU A 96 -9.88 -13.87 -6.64
C LEU A 96 -9.84 -12.34 -6.53
N GLN A 97 -10.90 -11.72 -5.98
CA GLN A 97 -10.97 -10.28 -5.76
C GLN A 97 -9.86 -9.81 -4.81
N MET A 98 -9.58 -10.57 -3.75
CA MET A 98 -8.52 -10.25 -2.79
C MET A 98 -7.13 -10.55 -3.34
N LEU A 99 -6.98 -11.56 -4.21
CA LEU A 99 -5.75 -11.71 -5.00
C LEU A 99 -5.51 -10.46 -5.86
N GLY A 100 -6.55 -9.96 -6.54
CA GLY A 100 -6.47 -8.73 -7.33
C GLY A 100 -5.95 -7.53 -6.52
N ALA A 101 -6.44 -7.35 -5.30
CA ALA A 101 -5.93 -6.33 -4.38
C ALA A 101 -4.43 -6.55 -4.05
N GLY A 102 -4.03 -7.79 -3.74
CA GLY A 102 -2.62 -8.13 -3.51
C GLY A 102 -1.72 -7.87 -4.73
N MET A 103 -2.21 -8.11 -5.95
CA MET A 103 -1.46 -7.81 -7.18
C MET A 103 -1.28 -6.31 -7.40
N ILE A 104 -2.28 -5.49 -7.03
CA ILE A 104 -2.16 -4.03 -7.04
C ILE A 104 -1.08 -3.58 -6.05
N ASP A 105 -1.04 -4.20 -4.86
CA ASP A 105 0.00 -3.91 -3.89
C ASP A 105 1.40 -4.24 -4.44
N LEU A 106 1.59 -5.40 -5.06
CA LEU A 106 2.89 -5.75 -5.67
C LEU A 106 3.29 -4.81 -6.81
N LEU A 107 2.33 -4.38 -7.64
CA LEU A 107 2.57 -3.39 -8.68
C LEU A 107 3.06 -2.07 -8.07
N LEU A 108 2.36 -1.57 -7.04
CA LEU A 108 2.76 -0.36 -6.31
C LEU A 108 4.12 -0.52 -5.62
N GLY A 109 4.40 -1.69 -5.02
CA GLY A 109 5.70 -2.02 -4.44
C GLY A 109 6.82 -1.95 -5.47
N GLY A 110 6.60 -2.46 -6.68
CA GLY A 110 7.53 -2.31 -7.80
C GLY A 110 7.75 -0.86 -8.20
N LEU A 111 6.70 -0.06 -8.28
CA LEU A 111 6.80 1.39 -8.55
C LEU A 111 7.55 2.13 -7.44
N PHE A 112 7.36 1.75 -6.18
CA PHE A 112 8.09 2.31 -5.03
C PHE A 112 9.58 1.96 -5.10
N ALA A 113 9.94 0.73 -5.48
CA ALA A 113 11.33 0.33 -5.72
C ALA A 113 11.97 1.17 -6.83
N ILE A 114 11.27 1.38 -7.96
CA ILE A 114 11.75 2.24 -9.04
C ILE A 114 11.93 3.69 -8.55
N ALA A 115 10.99 4.21 -7.76
CA ALA A 115 11.08 5.54 -7.17
C ALA A 115 12.28 5.69 -6.23
N PHE A 116 12.57 4.68 -5.42
CA PHE A 116 13.71 4.64 -4.50
C PHE A 116 15.06 4.68 -5.24
N LEU A 117 15.18 3.91 -6.32
CA LEU A 117 16.39 3.88 -7.18
C LEU A 117 16.58 5.21 -7.89
N LYS A 118 15.53 5.75 -8.51
CA LYS A 118 15.59 7.04 -9.22
C LYS A 118 15.88 8.22 -8.28
N THR A 119 15.48 8.13 -7.01
CA THR A 119 15.78 9.18 -6.02
C THR A 119 17.26 9.17 -5.63
N ARG A 120 17.90 8.00 -5.52
CA ARG A 120 19.36 7.87 -5.25
C ARG A 120 20.19 8.54 -6.33
N SER A 121 19.88 8.24 -7.60
CA SER A 121 20.65 8.75 -8.74
C SER A 121 20.65 10.28 -8.80
N LYS A 122 19.57 10.92 -8.35
CA LYS A 122 19.48 12.38 -8.34
C LYS A 122 20.28 13.01 -7.20
N LEU A 123 20.16 12.47 -5.97
CA LEU A 123 20.97 12.91 -4.83
C LEU A 123 22.47 12.86 -5.16
N ALA A 124 22.93 11.76 -5.76
CA ALA A 124 24.33 11.61 -6.15
C ALA A 124 24.78 12.50 -7.32
N ALA A 125 23.85 12.99 -8.15
CA ALA A 125 24.16 13.94 -9.22
C ALA A 125 24.27 15.37 -8.67
N ASP A 126 23.38 15.73 -7.73
CA ASP A 126 23.36 17.03 -7.06
C ASP A 126 24.59 17.22 -6.13
N GLU A 127 25.18 16.14 -5.60
CA GLU A 127 26.44 16.18 -4.80
C GLU A 127 27.71 16.34 -5.65
N ARG A 128 27.63 16.16 -6.98
CA ARG A 128 28.79 16.17 -7.90
C ARG A 128 28.91 17.44 -8.75
N GLY A 129 27.93 18.34 -8.71
CA GLY A 129 27.92 19.62 -9.43
C GLY A 129 28.07 20.79 -8.48
#